data_AF-A0AAD0YXH8-F1
#
_entry.id   AF-A0AAD0YXH8-F1
#
_cell.length_a   1.000
_cell.length_b   1.000
_cell.length_c   1.000
_cell.angle_alpha   90.00
_cell.angle_beta   90.00
_cell.angle_gamma   90.00
#
_symmetry.space_group_name_H-M   'P 1'
#
loop_
_entity.id
_entity.type
_entity.pdbx_description
1 polymer ?
#
loop_
_entity_poly.entity_id
_entity_poly.type
_entity_poly.pdbx_seq_one_letter_code
_entity_poly.pdbx_strand_id
1 'polypeptide(L)'
;MFLTTSIHFLFLIFLALLSLVVVLIILVLLYGFFQYKQSVRASGWLKIINQKISEVIVYDEDELPSDQSFRKFSENPSFRNLFLHQLVGSEKKFSGTAKNRIRDMFRQYDLYHEAVKKLDQKKPHLIAGGIQELTVMDSKESLSKIASLVAHPSVQVYQEAQYAMVSLKGFEGLGFLNTTRGIISEWQQLRLLLSITSIPDNSGQAIEAWLTSTNDSVIIFTLKLLRKFQLLSFYPSVISLMEHPSVEVRVQAVQTLLSLENSSTIASLIKMYPHQPVEVQLEILRTMKISKDKDCTGLLKKELSESTVSGIKVYAAETLFVLGNRDYLEQLMQDETSSEELIHIIKYALREKIC
;
A
#
# COMPACT_ATOMS: atom_id res chain seq x y z
N MET A 1 30.42 -39.69 -62.18
CA MET A 1 29.31 -40.29 -61.41
C MET A 1 29.29 -39.85 -59.94
N PHE A 2 30.43 -39.73 -59.25
CA PHE A 2 30.49 -39.24 -57.85
C PHE A 2 30.21 -37.74 -57.66
N LEU A 3 30.54 -36.89 -58.64
CA LEU A 3 30.32 -35.44 -58.55
C LEU A 3 28.84 -35.05 -58.68
N THR A 4 28.10 -35.75 -59.55
CA THR A 4 26.66 -35.54 -59.77
C THR A 4 25.83 -35.97 -58.56
N THR A 5 26.20 -37.07 -57.88
CA THR A 5 25.55 -37.50 -56.63
C THR A 5 25.75 -36.50 -55.49
N SER A 6 26.91 -35.82 -55.43
CA SER A 6 27.19 -34.78 -54.43
C SER A 6 26.34 -33.53 -54.65
N ILE A 7 26.21 -33.09 -55.91
CA ILE A 7 25.36 -31.93 -56.28
C ILE A 7 23.88 -32.23 -56.02
N HIS A 8 23.39 -33.43 -56.35
CA HIS A 8 22.02 -33.83 -56.05
C HIS A 8 21.74 -33.87 -54.54
N PHE A 9 22.69 -34.34 -53.73
CA PHE A 9 22.56 -34.34 -52.27
C PHE A 9 22.47 -32.93 -51.68
N LEU A 10 23.35 -32.01 -52.14
CA LEU A 10 23.32 -30.61 -51.71
C LEU A 10 22.01 -29.92 -52.11
N PHE A 11 21.50 -30.21 -53.31
CA PHE A 11 20.21 -29.71 -53.78
C PHE A 11 19.03 -30.21 -52.93
N LEU A 12 19.03 -31.49 -52.53
CA LEU A 12 18.01 -32.04 -51.63
C LEU A 12 18.04 -31.39 -50.24
N ILE A 13 19.24 -31.15 -49.68
CA ILE A 13 19.38 -30.43 -48.41
C ILE A 13 18.85 -29.01 -48.52
N PHE A 14 19.18 -28.30 -49.60
CA PHE A 14 18.70 -26.95 -49.84
C PHE A 14 17.16 -26.91 -49.93
N LEU A 15 16.55 -27.86 -50.65
CA LEU A 15 15.11 -27.95 -50.78
C LEU A 15 14.42 -28.31 -49.45
N ALA A 16 15.03 -29.18 -48.64
CA ALA A 16 14.57 -29.50 -47.30
C ALA A 16 14.63 -28.25 -46.38
N LEU A 17 15.73 -27.50 -46.41
CA LEU A 17 15.88 -26.28 -45.62
C LEU A 17 14.90 -25.18 -46.06
N LEU A 18 14.69 -25.02 -47.37
CA LEU A 18 13.67 -24.11 -47.92
C LEU A 18 12.27 -24.49 -47.44
N SER A 19 11.93 -25.79 -47.47
CA SER A 19 10.63 -26.28 -46.99
C SER A 19 10.42 -26.03 -45.49
N LEU A 20 11.47 -26.20 -44.67
CA LEU A 20 11.43 -25.93 -43.24
C LEU A 20 11.14 -24.44 -42.97
N VAL A 21 11.80 -23.54 -43.70
CA VAL A 21 11.58 -22.09 -43.58
C VAL A 21 10.14 -21.74 -43.94
N VAL A 22 9.60 -22.31 -45.03
CA VAL A 22 8.21 -22.09 -45.44
C VAL A 22 7.22 -22.59 -44.38
N VAL A 23 7.45 -23.77 -43.79
CA VAL A 23 6.61 -24.29 -42.70
C VAL A 23 6.66 -23.37 -41.47
N LEU A 24 7.83 -22.87 -41.09
CA LEU A 24 7.98 -21.97 -39.95
C LEU A 24 7.26 -20.63 -40.20
N ILE A 25 7.34 -20.08 -41.42
CA ILE A 25 6.59 -18.88 -41.82
C ILE A 25 5.08 -19.15 -41.71
N ILE A 26 4.59 -20.28 -42.21
CA ILE A 26 3.17 -20.64 -42.12
C ILE A 26 2.72 -20.75 -40.66
N LEU A 27 3.52 -21.38 -39.78
CA LEU A 27 3.20 -21.48 -38.35
C LEU A 27 3.13 -20.11 -37.66
N VAL A 28 4.06 -19.20 -37.97
CA VAL A 28 4.05 -17.84 -37.43
C VAL A 28 2.83 -17.05 -37.93
N LEU A 29 2.49 -17.16 -39.21
CA LEU A 29 1.32 -16.50 -39.79
C LEU A 29 0.01 -17.05 -39.21
N LEU A 30 -0.11 -18.37 -39.05
CA LEU A 30 -1.27 -18.99 -38.40
C LEU A 30 -1.38 -18.52 -36.95
N TYR A 31 -0.30 -18.56 -36.19
CA TYR A 31 -0.28 -18.07 -34.81
C TYR A 31 -0.69 -16.59 -34.72
N GLY A 32 -0.14 -15.74 -35.60
CA GLY A 32 -0.48 -14.33 -35.70
C GLY A 32 -1.95 -14.12 -36.06
N PHE A 33 -2.50 -14.90 -36.99
CA PHE A 33 -3.90 -14.82 -37.39
C PHE A 33 -4.85 -15.29 -36.27
N PHE A 34 -4.51 -16.36 -35.55
CA PHE A 34 -5.27 -16.82 -34.38
C PHE A 34 -5.29 -15.77 -33.27
N GLN A 35 -4.13 -15.20 -32.94
CA GLN A 35 -3.98 -14.09 -31.98
C GLN A 35 -4.77 -12.85 -32.42
N TYR A 36 -4.66 -12.47 -33.69
CA TYR A 36 -5.38 -11.32 -34.26
C TYR A 36 -6.90 -11.53 -34.19
N LYS A 37 -7.40 -12.69 -34.61
CA LYS A 37 -8.84 -13.01 -34.56
C LYS A 37 -9.38 -13.01 -33.13
N GLN A 38 -8.60 -13.50 -32.17
CA GLN A 38 -8.95 -13.43 -30.75
C GLN A 38 -8.97 -11.99 -30.23
N SER A 39 -8.00 -11.17 -30.61
CA SER A 39 -7.90 -9.75 -30.24
C SER A 39 -9.04 -8.90 -30.83
N VAL A 40 -9.39 -9.11 -32.11
CA VAL A 40 -10.52 -8.43 -32.77
C VAL A 40 -11.85 -8.81 -32.11
N ARG A 41 -12.07 -10.09 -31.81
CA ARG A 41 -13.26 -10.54 -31.07
C ARG A 41 -13.32 -9.94 -29.68
N ALA A 42 -12.21 -9.96 -28.94
CA ALA A 42 -12.12 -9.35 -27.61
C ALA A 42 -12.42 -7.84 -27.65
N SER A 43 -11.93 -7.13 -28.68
CA SER A 43 -12.21 -5.70 -28.87
C SER A 43 -13.69 -5.44 -29.15
N GLY A 44 -14.34 -6.30 -29.96
CA GLY A 44 -15.78 -6.23 -30.20
C GLY A 44 -16.59 -6.49 -28.92
N TRP A 45 -16.22 -7.52 -28.16
CA TRP A 45 -16.84 -7.83 -26.87
C TRP A 45 -16.64 -6.71 -25.85
N LEU A 46 -15.46 -6.10 -25.80
CA LEU A 46 -15.19 -4.98 -24.91
C LEU A 46 -16.10 -3.78 -25.21
N LYS A 47 -16.37 -3.49 -26.49
CA LYS A 47 -17.34 -2.45 -26.89
C LYS A 47 -18.74 -2.78 -26.38
N ILE A 48 -19.20 -4.02 -26.56
CA ILE A 48 -20.52 -4.48 -26.10
C ILE A 48 -20.63 -4.38 -24.57
N ILE A 49 -19.60 -4.82 -23.84
CA ILE A 49 -19.53 -4.76 -22.38
C ILE A 49 -19.57 -3.31 -21.90
N ASN A 50 -18.74 -2.44 -22.47
CA ASN A 50 -18.67 -1.03 -22.07
C ASN A 50 -19.97 -0.30 -22.34
N GLN A 51 -20.60 -0.56 -23.47
CA GLN A 51 -21.92 -0.02 -23.77
C GLN A 51 -22.92 -0.48 -22.72
N LYS A 52 -22.98 -1.77 -22.40
CA LYS A 52 -23.90 -2.30 -21.39
C LYS A 52 -23.66 -1.69 -20.00
N ILE A 53 -22.39 -1.57 -19.57
CA ILE A 53 -22.05 -0.93 -18.30
C ILE A 53 -22.51 0.53 -18.30
N SER A 54 -22.28 1.26 -19.39
CA SER A 54 -22.73 2.65 -19.53
C SER A 54 -24.24 2.77 -19.47
N GLU A 55 -24.97 1.88 -20.14
CA GLU A 55 -26.44 1.86 -20.13
C GLU A 55 -26.96 1.65 -18.70
N VAL A 56 -26.43 0.65 -17.98
CA VAL A 56 -26.84 0.35 -16.61
C VAL A 56 -26.51 1.49 -15.63
N ILE A 57 -25.42 2.23 -15.86
CA ILE A 57 -25.06 3.37 -15.00
C ILE A 57 -25.97 4.58 -15.28
N VAL A 58 -26.34 4.83 -16.53
CA VAL A 58 -27.03 6.05 -16.96
C VAL A 58 -28.55 5.94 -16.89
N TYR A 59 -29.11 4.81 -17.31
CA TYR A 59 -30.57 4.60 -17.40
C TYR A 59 -31.10 3.88 -16.16
N ASP A 60 -32.33 4.19 -15.76
CA ASP A 60 -33.01 3.46 -14.69
C ASP A 60 -33.47 2.07 -15.16
N GLU A 61 -33.72 1.15 -14.22
CA GLU A 61 -33.99 -0.27 -14.54
C GLU A 61 -35.17 -0.47 -15.50
N ASP A 62 -36.18 0.41 -15.41
CA ASP A 62 -37.38 0.39 -16.24
C ASP A 62 -37.14 0.85 -17.69
N GLU A 63 -36.01 1.49 -17.96
CA GLU A 63 -35.63 2.01 -19.28
C GLU A 63 -34.60 1.12 -20.00
N LEU A 64 -34.18 0.01 -19.39
CA LEU A 64 -33.15 -0.85 -19.95
C LEU A 64 -33.68 -1.70 -21.13
N PRO A 65 -32.97 -1.71 -22.27
CA PRO A 65 -33.33 -2.55 -23.41
C PRO A 65 -33.20 -4.04 -23.10
N SER A 66 -33.94 -4.87 -23.85
CA SER A 66 -33.98 -6.33 -23.69
C SER A 66 -32.57 -6.95 -23.64
N ASP A 67 -32.33 -7.72 -22.58
CA ASP A 67 -31.02 -8.29 -22.24
C ASP A 67 -30.67 -9.59 -22.99
N GLN A 68 -31.56 -10.04 -23.89
CA GLN A 68 -31.46 -11.39 -24.47
C GLN A 68 -30.21 -11.59 -25.34
N SER A 69 -29.75 -10.55 -26.06
CA SER A 69 -28.54 -10.61 -26.87
C SER A 69 -27.27 -10.66 -26.01
N PHE A 70 -27.23 -9.88 -24.93
CA PHE A 70 -26.10 -9.85 -24.00
C PHE A 70 -25.98 -11.17 -23.23
N ARG A 71 -27.10 -11.77 -22.82
CA ARG A 71 -27.11 -13.09 -22.16
C ARG A 71 -26.50 -14.20 -23.01
N LYS A 72 -26.75 -14.20 -24.33
CA LYS A 72 -26.11 -15.15 -25.26
C LYS A 72 -24.58 -15.03 -25.28
N PHE A 73 -24.05 -13.81 -25.24
CA PHE A 73 -22.60 -13.62 -25.12
C PHE A 73 -22.06 -14.09 -23.76
N SER A 74 -22.86 -13.91 -22.70
CA SER A 74 -22.55 -14.33 -21.33
C SER A 74 -22.51 -15.85 -21.11
N GLU A 75 -22.86 -16.66 -22.12
CA GLU A 75 -22.62 -18.12 -22.12
C GLU A 75 -21.15 -18.46 -22.40
N ASN A 76 -20.39 -17.56 -23.04
CA ASN A 76 -19.00 -17.82 -23.40
C ASN A 76 -18.04 -17.51 -22.22
N PRO A 77 -17.23 -18.48 -21.75
CA PRO A 77 -16.31 -18.25 -20.62
C PRO A 77 -15.29 -17.13 -20.84
N SER A 78 -14.84 -16.92 -22.08
CA SER A 78 -13.89 -15.85 -22.41
C SER A 78 -14.55 -14.48 -22.36
N PHE A 79 -15.82 -14.38 -22.79
CA PHE A 79 -16.62 -13.18 -22.65
C PHE A 79 -16.87 -12.87 -21.18
N ARG A 80 -17.29 -13.87 -20.38
CA ARG A 80 -17.53 -13.71 -18.93
C ARG A 80 -16.29 -13.23 -18.19
N ASN A 81 -15.11 -13.77 -18.50
CA ASN A 81 -13.86 -13.33 -17.87
C ASN A 81 -13.52 -11.87 -18.24
N LEU A 82 -13.65 -11.50 -19.53
CA LEU A 82 -13.46 -10.13 -19.98
C LEU A 82 -14.47 -9.18 -19.32
N PHE A 83 -15.72 -9.61 -19.20
CA PHE A 83 -16.80 -8.86 -18.57
C PHE A 83 -16.53 -8.63 -17.08
N LEU A 84 -16.16 -9.68 -16.33
CA LEU A 84 -15.75 -9.56 -14.94
C LEU A 84 -14.57 -8.59 -14.77
N HIS A 85 -13.54 -8.71 -15.60
CA HIS A 85 -12.40 -7.81 -15.56
C HIS A 85 -12.82 -6.35 -15.78
N GLN A 86 -13.73 -6.11 -16.74
CA GLN A 86 -14.22 -4.78 -17.03
C GLN A 86 -15.14 -4.23 -15.94
N LEU A 87 -15.98 -5.05 -15.31
CA LEU A 87 -16.76 -4.65 -14.14
C LEU A 87 -15.84 -4.24 -12.99
N VAL A 88 -14.78 -5.01 -12.70
CA VAL A 88 -13.79 -4.66 -11.67
C VAL A 88 -13.07 -3.35 -12.00
N GLY A 89 -12.69 -3.16 -13.27
CA GLY A 89 -12.09 -1.91 -13.72
C GLY A 89 -13.03 -0.71 -13.60
N SER A 90 -14.33 -0.91 -13.83
CA SER A 90 -15.36 0.12 -13.69
C SER A 90 -15.66 0.40 -12.23
N GLU A 91 -15.85 -0.61 -11.39
CA GLU A 91 -16.18 -0.46 -9.96
C GLU A 91 -15.18 0.47 -9.25
N LYS A 92 -13.88 0.30 -9.53
CA LYS A 92 -12.80 1.13 -8.98
C LYS A 92 -12.85 2.60 -9.42
N LYS A 93 -13.50 2.91 -10.54
CA LYS A 93 -13.59 4.25 -11.12
C LYS A 93 -14.87 4.99 -10.73
N PHE A 94 -15.89 4.27 -10.29
CA PHE A 94 -17.19 4.82 -9.92
C PHE A 94 -17.42 4.78 -8.40
N SER A 95 -18.33 5.62 -7.92
CA SER A 95 -18.74 5.67 -6.51
C SER A 95 -20.26 5.80 -6.39
N GLY A 96 -20.81 5.68 -5.18
CA GLY A 96 -22.25 5.84 -4.94
C GLY A 96 -23.12 4.84 -5.69
N THR A 97 -24.21 5.32 -6.29
CA THR A 97 -25.21 4.50 -6.99
C THR A 97 -24.62 3.73 -8.17
N ALA A 98 -23.77 4.37 -8.98
CA ALA A 98 -23.12 3.73 -10.13
C ALA A 98 -22.27 2.51 -9.71
N LYS A 99 -21.55 2.61 -8.59
CA LYS A 99 -20.77 1.51 -8.01
C LYS A 99 -21.67 0.35 -7.58
N ASN A 100 -22.81 0.63 -6.96
CA ASN A 100 -23.78 -0.40 -6.57
C ASN A 100 -24.35 -1.12 -7.80
N ARG A 101 -24.76 -0.38 -8.83
CA ARG A 101 -25.27 -0.97 -10.08
C ARG A 101 -24.26 -1.90 -10.76
N ILE A 102 -22.96 -1.54 -10.75
CA ILE A 102 -21.89 -2.42 -11.25
C ILE A 102 -21.81 -3.73 -10.45
N ARG A 103 -21.95 -3.67 -9.12
CA ARG A 103 -21.98 -4.87 -8.25
C ARG A 103 -23.23 -5.70 -8.47
N ASP A 104 -24.36 -5.07 -8.75
CA ASP A 104 -25.60 -5.78 -9.06
C ASP A 104 -25.50 -6.50 -10.40
N MET A 105 -24.84 -5.93 -11.42
CA MET A 105 -24.51 -6.65 -12.66
C MET A 105 -23.64 -7.89 -12.36
N PHE A 106 -22.64 -7.78 -11.49
CA PHE A 106 -21.82 -8.93 -11.10
C PHE A 106 -22.65 -10.08 -10.54
N ARG A 107 -23.66 -9.77 -9.71
CA ARG A 107 -24.61 -10.75 -9.16
C ARG A 107 -25.58 -11.28 -10.22
N GLN A 108 -26.18 -10.39 -11.01
CA GLN A 108 -27.20 -10.71 -12.02
C GLN A 108 -26.68 -11.69 -13.09
N TYR A 109 -25.42 -11.56 -13.49
CA TYR A 109 -24.78 -12.43 -14.47
C TYR A 109 -23.99 -13.59 -13.83
N ASP A 110 -24.10 -13.77 -12.52
CA ASP A 110 -23.51 -14.88 -11.77
C ASP A 110 -21.99 -15.00 -11.97
N LEU A 111 -21.31 -13.84 -12.03
CA LEU A 111 -19.87 -13.78 -12.27
C LEU A 111 -19.04 -14.16 -11.03
N TYR A 112 -19.72 -14.35 -9.89
CA TYR A 112 -19.15 -14.89 -8.67
C TYR A 112 -18.40 -16.20 -8.91
N HIS A 113 -19.03 -17.16 -9.61
CA HIS A 113 -18.41 -18.45 -9.88
C HIS A 113 -17.12 -18.34 -10.73
N GLU A 114 -17.05 -17.39 -11.65
CA GLU A 114 -15.85 -17.15 -12.45
C GLU A 114 -14.68 -16.66 -11.59
N ALA A 115 -14.96 -15.76 -10.64
CA ALA A 115 -13.97 -15.23 -9.72
C ALA A 115 -13.52 -16.31 -8.71
N VAL A 116 -14.45 -17.06 -8.13
CA VAL A 116 -14.17 -18.12 -7.15
C VAL A 116 -13.36 -19.27 -7.75
N LYS A 117 -13.60 -19.63 -9.01
CA LYS A 117 -12.85 -20.67 -9.72
C LYS A 117 -11.37 -20.33 -9.88
N LYS A 118 -11.02 -19.02 -9.87
CA LYS A 118 -9.63 -18.57 -9.90
C LYS A 118 -8.89 -18.89 -8.59
N LEU A 119 -9.62 -18.97 -7.47
CA LEU A 119 -9.03 -19.32 -6.17
C LEU A 119 -8.52 -20.77 -6.11
N ASP A 120 -9.04 -21.66 -6.96
CA ASP A 120 -8.62 -23.07 -7.04
C ASP A 120 -7.46 -23.31 -8.03
N GLN A 121 -6.96 -22.25 -8.67
CA GLN A 121 -5.88 -22.36 -9.64
C GLN A 121 -4.53 -22.58 -8.95
N LYS A 122 -3.59 -23.21 -9.66
CA LYS A 122 -2.21 -23.40 -9.15
C LYS A 122 -1.34 -22.16 -9.32
N LYS A 123 -1.65 -21.32 -10.30
CA LYS A 123 -0.82 -20.15 -10.67
C LYS A 123 -1.12 -18.99 -9.71
N PRO A 124 -0.13 -18.50 -8.93
CA PRO A 124 -0.38 -17.47 -7.91
C PRO A 124 -1.06 -16.20 -8.43
N HIS A 125 -0.69 -15.71 -9.61
CA HIS A 125 -1.31 -14.52 -10.20
C HIS A 125 -2.80 -14.70 -10.53
N LEU A 126 -3.24 -15.93 -10.85
CA LEU A 126 -4.66 -16.22 -11.07
C LEU A 126 -5.43 -16.20 -9.75
N ILE A 127 -4.88 -16.84 -8.70
CA ILE A 127 -5.46 -16.84 -7.36
C ILE A 127 -5.58 -15.39 -6.87
N ALA A 128 -4.50 -14.62 -6.92
CA ALA A 128 -4.47 -13.22 -6.53
C ALA A 128 -5.48 -12.38 -7.31
N GLY A 129 -5.58 -12.57 -8.62
CA GLY A 129 -6.60 -11.91 -9.46
C GLY A 129 -8.03 -12.26 -9.02
N GLY A 130 -8.31 -13.52 -8.70
CA GLY A 130 -9.60 -13.94 -8.15
C GLY A 130 -9.92 -13.28 -6.81
N ILE A 131 -8.95 -13.20 -5.90
CA ILE A 131 -9.12 -12.51 -4.62
C ILE A 131 -9.44 -11.03 -4.85
N GLN A 132 -8.70 -10.37 -5.74
CA GLN A 132 -8.93 -8.96 -6.09
C GLN A 132 -10.33 -8.72 -6.65
N GLU A 133 -10.77 -9.57 -7.59
CA GLU A 133 -12.10 -9.49 -8.20
C GLU A 133 -13.20 -9.63 -7.15
N LEU A 134 -13.10 -10.62 -6.27
CA LEU A 134 -14.06 -10.85 -5.18
C LEU A 134 -14.07 -9.71 -4.16
N THR A 135 -12.91 -9.13 -3.87
CA THR A 135 -12.79 -8.02 -2.92
C THR A 135 -13.42 -6.75 -3.46
N VAL A 136 -13.13 -6.41 -4.72
CA VAL A 136 -13.69 -5.22 -5.40
C VAL A 136 -15.20 -5.32 -5.50
N MET A 137 -15.72 -6.53 -5.77
CA MET A 137 -17.15 -6.80 -5.84
C MET A 137 -17.84 -6.97 -4.48
N ASP A 138 -17.12 -6.75 -3.36
CA ASP A 138 -17.65 -6.82 -1.99
C ASP A 138 -18.31 -8.18 -1.68
N SER A 139 -17.67 -9.26 -2.15
CA SER A 139 -18.18 -10.62 -2.02
C SER A 139 -17.83 -11.21 -0.65
N LYS A 140 -18.66 -10.91 0.36
CA LYS A 140 -18.50 -11.43 1.73
C LYS A 140 -18.67 -12.96 1.82
N GLU A 141 -19.42 -13.56 0.91
CA GLU A 141 -19.59 -15.02 0.83
C GLU A 141 -18.27 -15.77 0.58
N SER A 142 -17.27 -15.10 -0.01
CA SER A 142 -15.95 -15.67 -0.29
C SER A 142 -15.00 -15.67 0.90
N LEU A 143 -15.39 -15.09 2.04
CA LEU A 143 -14.51 -14.88 3.19
C LEU A 143 -13.87 -16.18 3.70
N SER A 144 -14.62 -17.27 3.77
CA SER A 144 -14.10 -18.58 4.22
C SER A 144 -12.97 -19.08 3.33
N LYS A 145 -13.14 -19.00 2.02
CA LYS A 145 -12.15 -19.44 1.03
C LYS A 145 -10.94 -18.52 1.00
N ILE A 146 -11.16 -17.21 1.09
CA ILE A 146 -10.08 -16.21 1.17
C ILE A 146 -9.27 -16.38 2.47
N ALA A 147 -9.92 -16.68 3.59
CA ALA A 147 -9.26 -16.88 4.87
C ALA A 147 -8.21 -18.01 4.82
N SER A 148 -8.48 -19.10 4.09
CA SER A 148 -7.49 -20.17 3.90
C SER A 148 -6.23 -19.76 3.11
N LEU A 149 -6.25 -18.61 2.45
CA LEU A 149 -5.15 -18.09 1.62
C LEU A 149 -4.31 -17.00 2.31
N VAL A 150 -4.68 -16.59 3.52
CA VAL A 150 -4.02 -15.52 4.30
C VAL A 150 -2.56 -15.82 4.67
N ALA A 151 -2.20 -17.10 4.71
CA ALA A 151 -0.84 -17.58 4.96
C ALA A 151 -0.27 -18.40 3.78
N HIS A 152 -0.81 -18.19 2.57
CA HIS A 152 -0.39 -18.91 1.38
C HIS A 152 1.12 -18.69 1.08
N PRO A 153 1.88 -19.68 0.56
CA PRO A 153 3.33 -19.54 0.35
C PRO A 153 3.75 -18.42 -0.61
N SER A 154 2.88 -18.07 -1.56
CA SER A 154 3.13 -16.97 -2.49
C SER A 154 2.78 -15.62 -1.86
N VAL A 155 3.76 -14.70 -1.88
CA VAL A 155 3.63 -13.30 -1.45
C VAL A 155 2.44 -12.59 -2.08
N GLN A 156 2.29 -12.74 -3.39
CA GLN A 156 1.19 -12.12 -4.14
C GLN A 156 -0.17 -12.59 -3.62
N VAL A 157 -0.30 -13.87 -3.26
CA VAL A 157 -1.58 -14.44 -2.83
C VAL A 157 -1.89 -14.04 -1.40
N TYR A 158 -0.94 -14.18 -0.47
CA TYR A 158 -1.23 -13.88 0.92
C TYR A 158 -1.47 -12.37 1.13
N GLN A 159 -0.78 -11.49 0.40
CA GLN A 159 -0.99 -10.04 0.52
C GLN A 159 -2.38 -9.63 0.04
N GLU A 160 -2.85 -10.22 -1.08
CA GLU A 160 -4.21 -10.01 -1.56
C GLU A 160 -5.25 -10.60 -0.61
N ALA A 161 -5.00 -11.79 -0.06
CA ALA A 161 -5.90 -12.42 0.91
C ALA A 161 -6.01 -11.58 2.19
N GLN A 162 -4.88 -11.14 2.76
CA GLN A 162 -4.85 -10.26 3.94
C GLN A 162 -5.59 -8.95 3.68
N TYR A 163 -5.34 -8.32 2.53
CA TYR A 163 -6.08 -7.11 2.14
C TYR A 163 -7.58 -7.38 2.01
N ALA A 164 -7.97 -8.47 1.34
CA ALA A 164 -9.36 -8.84 1.16
C ALA A 164 -10.07 -9.07 2.49
N MET A 165 -9.43 -9.77 3.44
CA MET A 165 -9.97 -9.97 4.78
C MET A 165 -10.24 -8.62 5.47
N VAL A 166 -9.29 -7.69 5.40
CA VAL A 166 -9.42 -6.34 5.99
C VAL A 166 -10.48 -5.50 5.26
N SER A 167 -10.52 -5.53 3.94
CA SER A 167 -11.48 -4.76 3.14
C SER A 167 -12.92 -5.25 3.35
N LEU A 168 -13.13 -6.55 3.56
CA LEU A 168 -14.47 -7.16 3.66
C LEU A 168 -14.97 -7.29 5.12
N LYS A 169 -14.05 -7.47 6.09
CA LYS A 169 -14.38 -7.61 7.53
C LYS A 169 -14.02 -6.38 8.37
N GLY A 170 -13.37 -5.36 7.81
CA GLY A 170 -12.85 -4.23 8.57
C GLY A 170 -11.78 -4.68 9.57
N PHE A 171 -11.84 -4.15 10.79
CA PHE A 171 -10.83 -4.38 11.82
C PHE A 171 -10.60 -5.86 12.15
N GLU A 172 -11.66 -6.67 12.19
CA GLU A 172 -11.53 -8.11 12.44
C GLU A 172 -10.70 -8.83 11.38
N GLY A 173 -10.60 -8.27 10.17
CA GLY A 173 -9.74 -8.80 9.11
C GLY A 173 -8.25 -8.74 9.44
N LEU A 174 -7.85 -7.93 10.43
CA LEU A 174 -6.46 -7.81 10.90
C LEU A 174 -6.01 -8.98 11.80
N GLY A 175 -6.88 -9.96 12.08
CA GLY A 175 -6.53 -11.11 12.92
C GLY A 175 -5.27 -11.88 12.46
N PHE A 176 -4.88 -11.76 11.19
CA PHE A 176 -3.64 -12.36 10.67
C PHE A 176 -2.37 -11.79 11.34
N LEU A 177 -2.42 -10.57 11.86
CA LEU A 177 -1.28 -9.93 12.56
C LEU A 177 -0.80 -10.77 13.76
N ASN A 178 -1.69 -11.55 14.38
CA ASN A 178 -1.35 -12.47 15.49
C ASN A 178 -0.39 -13.59 15.09
N THR A 179 -0.31 -13.91 13.79
CA THR A 179 0.42 -15.09 13.29
C THR A 179 1.42 -14.75 12.18
N THR A 180 1.47 -13.49 11.74
CA THR A 180 2.28 -13.08 10.60
C THR A 180 3.76 -13.13 10.95
N ARG A 181 4.51 -13.91 10.17
CA ARG A 181 5.97 -14.04 10.32
C ARG A 181 6.75 -13.12 9.37
N GLY A 182 6.13 -12.71 8.27
CA GLY A 182 6.76 -11.85 7.27
C GLY A 182 6.72 -10.37 7.66
N ILE A 183 7.64 -9.58 7.11
CA ILE A 183 7.62 -8.13 7.22
C ILE A 183 6.48 -7.60 6.36
N ILE A 184 5.60 -6.78 6.95
CA ILE A 184 4.54 -6.07 6.22
C ILE A 184 5.17 -4.83 5.59
N SER A 185 5.22 -4.79 4.25
CA SER A 185 5.78 -3.64 3.53
C SER A 185 4.98 -2.35 3.78
N GLU A 186 5.65 -1.20 3.66
CA GLU A 186 5.00 0.11 3.84
C GLU A 186 3.78 0.31 2.93
N TRP A 187 3.86 -0.15 1.68
CA TRP A 187 2.72 -0.12 0.76
C TRP A 187 1.56 -0.99 1.24
N GLN A 188 1.84 -2.21 1.73
CA GLN A 188 0.81 -3.08 2.27
C GLN A 188 0.19 -2.48 3.54
N GLN A 189 1.01 -1.93 4.44
CA GLN A 189 0.54 -1.22 5.63
C GLN A 189 -0.40 -0.06 5.26
N LEU A 190 -0.02 0.79 4.30
CA LEU A 190 -0.87 1.88 3.82
C LEU A 190 -2.20 1.36 3.27
N ARG A 191 -2.15 0.33 2.43
CA ARG A 191 -3.34 -0.27 1.80
C ARG A 191 -4.30 -0.86 2.85
N LEU A 192 -3.78 -1.55 3.86
CA LEU A 192 -4.57 -2.09 4.98
C LEU A 192 -5.15 -0.95 5.83
N LEU A 193 -4.32 0.05 6.16
CA LEU A 193 -4.73 1.20 6.97
C LEU A 193 -5.90 1.96 6.32
N LEU A 194 -5.84 2.20 5.01
CA LEU A 194 -6.90 2.87 4.26
C LEU A 194 -8.21 2.07 4.22
N SER A 195 -8.14 0.75 4.37
CA SER A 195 -9.31 -0.14 4.31
C SER A 195 -10.08 -0.22 5.63
N ILE A 196 -9.46 0.14 6.75
CA ILE A 196 -10.13 0.23 8.05
C ILE A 196 -10.87 1.56 8.16
N THR A 197 -12.16 1.52 8.47
CA THR A 197 -12.99 2.72 8.66
C THR A 197 -13.30 3.03 10.13
N SER A 198 -13.27 2.02 11.00
CA SER A 198 -13.52 2.15 12.44
C SER A 198 -12.81 1.08 13.25
N ILE A 199 -12.65 1.32 14.55
CA ILE A 199 -12.10 0.37 15.53
C ILE A 199 -13.23 -0.02 16.49
N PRO A 200 -13.56 -1.31 16.63
CA PRO A 200 -14.54 -1.79 17.62
C PRO A 200 -14.09 -1.53 19.07
N ASP A 201 -15.02 -1.26 19.97
CA ASP A 201 -14.71 -0.93 21.39
C ASP A 201 -13.96 -2.06 22.12
N ASN A 202 -14.23 -3.32 21.76
CA ASN A 202 -13.59 -4.50 22.35
C ASN A 202 -12.22 -4.85 21.75
N SER A 203 -11.61 -3.95 20.97
CA SER A 203 -10.33 -4.19 20.28
C SER A 203 -9.10 -4.07 21.18
N GLY A 204 -9.27 -3.64 22.43
CA GLY A 204 -8.20 -3.34 23.38
C GLY A 204 -7.10 -4.41 23.43
N GLN A 205 -7.50 -5.63 23.77
CA GLN A 205 -6.58 -6.75 23.95
C GLN A 205 -5.81 -7.11 22.67
N ALA A 206 -6.45 -7.02 21.50
CA ALA A 206 -5.80 -7.32 20.23
C ALA A 206 -4.70 -6.28 19.91
N ILE A 207 -5.01 -4.99 20.13
CA ILE A 207 -4.06 -3.91 19.90
C ILE A 207 -2.88 -4.00 20.88
N GLU A 208 -3.12 -4.30 22.16
CA GLU A 208 -2.05 -4.54 23.14
C GLU A 208 -1.13 -5.69 22.68
N ALA A 209 -1.71 -6.82 22.27
CA ALA A 209 -0.95 -7.95 21.76
C ALA A 209 -0.07 -7.55 20.56
N TRP A 210 -0.59 -6.76 19.63
CA TRP A 210 0.16 -6.31 18.46
C TRP A 210 1.27 -5.30 18.78
N LEU A 211 1.10 -4.43 19.79
CA LEU A 211 2.15 -3.54 20.27
C LEU A 211 3.32 -4.29 20.93
N THR A 212 3.07 -5.50 21.44
CA THR A 212 4.10 -6.38 22.03
C THR A 212 4.61 -7.46 21.08
N SER A 213 4.25 -7.38 19.79
CA SER A 213 4.64 -8.38 18.79
C SER A 213 6.16 -8.44 18.62
N THR A 214 6.70 -9.64 18.37
CA THR A 214 8.12 -9.80 18.00
C THR A 214 8.42 -9.32 16.57
N ASN A 215 7.40 -8.91 15.82
CA ASN A 215 7.53 -8.41 14.46
C ASN A 215 7.39 -6.88 14.44
N ASP A 216 8.50 -6.18 14.27
CA ASP A 216 8.56 -4.71 14.22
C ASP A 216 7.52 -4.10 13.26
N SER A 217 7.29 -4.72 12.10
CA SER A 217 6.32 -4.19 11.13
C SER A 217 4.87 -4.28 11.61
N VAL A 218 4.55 -5.23 12.50
CA VAL A 218 3.25 -5.32 13.18
C VAL A 218 3.14 -4.20 14.22
N ILE A 219 4.19 -3.96 15.01
CA ILE A 219 4.20 -2.85 15.99
C ILE A 219 4.02 -1.51 15.25
N ILE A 220 4.81 -1.27 14.20
CA ILE A 220 4.76 -0.04 13.39
C ILE A 220 3.38 0.16 12.76
N PHE A 221 2.80 -0.89 12.18
CA PHE A 221 1.44 -0.82 11.65
C PHE A 221 0.41 -0.51 12.75
N THR A 222 0.57 -1.08 13.94
CA THR A 222 -0.31 -0.83 15.08
C THR A 222 -0.20 0.62 15.56
N LEU A 223 1.01 1.17 15.65
CA LEU A 223 1.25 2.59 15.92
C LEU A 223 0.53 3.49 14.89
N LYS A 224 0.56 3.15 13.60
CA LYS A 224 -0.21 3.85 12.56
C LYS A 224 -1.71 3.78 12.78
N LEU A 225 -2.25 2.65 13.25
CA LEU A 225 -3.67 2.54 13.64
C LEU A 225 -3.99 3.47 14.81
N LEU A 226 -3.16 3.49 15.86
CA LEU A 226 -3.38 4.37 17.02
C LEU A 226 -3.45 5.83 16.59
N ARG A 227 -2.54 6.28 15.70
CA ARG A 227 -2.54 7.64 15.14
C ARG A 227 -3.79 7.92 14.32
N LYS A 228 -4.17 7.01 13.41
CA LYS A 228 -5.34 7.22 12.53
C LYS A 228 -6.64 7.38 13.34
N PHE A 229 -6.81 6.60 14.39
CA PHE A 229 -8.05 6.54 15.17
C PHE A 229 -7.98 7.28 16.50
N GLN A 230 -6.88 7.99 16.78
CA GLN A 230 -6.67 8.78 18.00
C GLN A 230 -6.96 7.98 19.29
N LEU A 231 -6.37 6.78 19.39
CA LEU A 231 -6.61 5.86 20.51
C LEU A 231 -5.76 6.24 21.75
N LEU A 232 -6.15 7.32 22.43
CA LEU A 232 -5.40 7.94 23.54
C LEU A 232 -5.13 7.00 24.72
N SER A 233 -5.98 6.01 24.96
CA SER A 233 -5.83 5.04 26.07
C SER A 233 -4.53 4.23 25.97
N PHE A 234 -3.95 4.10 24.77
CA PHE A 234 -2.71 3.37 24.55
C PHE A 234 -1.45 4.19 24.79
N TYR A 235 -1.57 5.47 25.18
CA TYR A 235 -0.43 6.34 25.43
C TYR A 235 0.66 5.70 26.33
N PRO A 236 0.33 5.04 27.47
CA PRO A 236 1.36 4.40 28.30
C PRO A 236 2.10 3.26 27.57
N SER A 237 1.39 2.51 26.73
CA SER A 237 1.99 1.44 25.91
C SER A 237 2.94 2.02 24.87
N VAL A 238 2.56 3.14 24.23
CA VAL A 238 3.43 3.84 23.27
C VAL A 238 4.68 4.40 23.96
N ILE A 239 4.56 4.96 25.17
CA ILE A 239 5.73 5.40 25.96
C ILE A 239 6.70 4.26 26.20
N SER A 240 6.22 3.06 26.53
CA SER A 240 7.09 1.90 26.78
C SER A 240 7.92 1.48 25.55
N LEU A 241 7.43 1.77 24.34
CA LEU A 241 8.13 1.46 23.09
C LEU A 241 9.35 2.36 22.83
N MET A 242 9.55 3.42 23.63
CA MET A 242 10.77 4.23 23.59
C MET A 242 12.02 3.44 24.00
N GLU A 243 11.87 2.28 24.65
CA GLU A 243 12.96 1.38 25.03
C GLU A 243 13.08 0.16 24.10
N HIS A 244 12.27 0.06 23.04
CA HIS A 244 12.27 -1.08 22.13
C HIS A 244 13.62 -1.25 21.40
N PRO A 245 14.16 -2.46 21.15
CA PRO A 245 15.48 -2.61 20.51
C PRO A 245 15.59 -2.00 19.10
N SER A 246 14.48 -1.93 18.37
CA SER A 246 14.42 -1.38 17.02
C SER A 246 14.29 0.15 17.02
N VAL A 247 15.27 0.82 16.42
CA VAL A 247 15.29 2.29 16.24
C VAL A 247 14.05 2.77 15.48
N GLU A 248 13.64 2.06 14.44
CA GLU A 248 12.47 2.43 13.63
C GLU A 248 11.18 2.39 14.47
N VAL A 249 11.02 1.38 15.35
CA VAL A 249 9.87 1.32 16.27
C VAL A 249 9.87 2.53 17.21
N ARG A 250 11.03 2.94 17.74
CA ARG A 250 11.15 4.12 18.61
C ARG A 250 10.78 5.41 17.86
N VAL A 251 11.27 5.58 16.63
CA VAL A 251 10.90 6.74 15.76
C VAL A 251 9.38 6.79 15.56
N GLN A 252 8.77 5.65 15.23
CA GLN A 252 7.32 5.55 15.06
C GLN A 252 6.55 5.77 16.37
N ALA A 253 7.13 5.39 17.52
CA ALA A 253 6.56 5.66 18.83
C ALA A 253 6.54 7.17 19.12
N VAL A 254 7.64 7.89 18.88
CA VAL A 254 7.71 9.36 19.02
C VAL A 254 6.62 10.05 18.17
N GLN A 255 6.49 9.68 16.90
CA GLN A 255 5.44 10.21 16.01
C GLN A 255 4.03 9.93 16.54
N THR A 256 3.85 8.80 17.20
CA THR A 256 2.56 8.41 17.80
C THR A 256 2.29 9.20 19.07
N LEU A 257 3.30 9.42 19.92
CA LEU A 257 3.17 10.25 21.12
C LEU A 257 2.79 11.69 20.80
N LEU A 258 3.30 12.25 19.70
CA LEU A 258 2.87 13.56 19.20
C LEU A 258 1.40 13.55 18.80
N SER A 259 0.93 12.52 18.09
CA SER A 259 -0.48 12.42 17.71
C SER A 259 -1.41 12.23 18.92
N LEU A 260 -0.95 11.50 19.94
CA LEU A 260 -1.72 11.19 21.14
C LEU A 260 -1.37 12.12 22.31
N GLU A 261 -0.84 13.32 22.02
CA GLU A 261 -0.20 14.17 23.01
C GLU A 261 -1.12 14.53 24.19
N ASN A 262 -0.48 14.63 25.36
CA ASN A 262 -1.05 15.12 26.60
C ASN A 262 -0.03 16.01 27.33
N SER A 263 -0.43 16.65 28.43
CA SER A 263 0.38 17.60 29.18
C SER A 263 1.74 17.07 29.68
N SER A 264 1.93 15.75 29.76
CA SER A 264 3.19 15.14 30.22
C SER A 264 4.13 14.72 29.09
N THR A 265 3.72 14.89 27.83
CA THR A 265 4.43 14.32 26.66
C THR A 265 5.80 14.94 26.46
N ILE A 266 5.87 16.26 26.42
CA ILE A 266 7.13 16.97 26.19
C ILE A 266 8.11 16.74 27.35
N ALA A 267 7.64 16.82 28.59
CA ALA A 267 8.46 16.49 29.77
C ALA A 267 9.02 15.06 29.71
N SER A 268 8.20 14.08 29.29
CA SER A 268 8.63 12.69 29.14
C SER A 268 9.67 12.52 28.04
N LEU A 269 9.47 13.15 26.88
CA LEU A 269 10.42 13.12 25.77
C LEU A 269 11.75 13.78 26.14
N ILE A 270 11.75 14.93 26.84
CA ILE A 270 12.96 15.58 27.35
C ILE A 270 13.76 14.64 28.25
N LYS A 271 13.08 13.94 29.17
CA LYS A 271 13.72 13.00 30.09
C LYS A 271 14.37 11.81 29.38
N MET A 272 13.72 11.27 28.35
CA MET A 272 14.22 10.12 27.60
C MET A 272 15.31 10.47 26.59
N TYR A 273 15.27 11.69 26.02
CA TYR A 273 16.13 12.15 24.93
C TYR A 273 17.63 11.78 25.05
N PRO A 274 18.32 11.97 26.19
CA PRO A 274 19.77 11.72 26.27
C PRO A 274 20.16 10.25 26.07
N HIS A 275 19.23 9.31 26.28
CA HIS A 275 19.47 7.87 26.19
C HIS A 275 19.05 7.28 24.84
N GLN A 276 18.58 8.12 23.92
CA GLN A 276 18.04 7.69 22.65
C GLN A 276 19.10 7.73 21.53
N PRO A 277 19.02 6.82 20.54
CA PRO A 277 19.83 6.90 19.33
C PRO A 277 19.62 8.23 18.58
N VAL A 278 20.60 8.64 17.79
CA VAL A 278 20.60 9.94 17.07
C VAL A 278 19.36 10.11 16.20
N GLU A 279 18.92 9.05 15.52
CA GLU A 279 17.73 9.06 14.67
C GLU A 279 16.45 9.36 15.47
N VAL A 280 16.35 8.81 16.69
CA VAL A 280 15.21 9.03 17.59
C VAL A 280 15.29 10.43 18.21
N GLN A 281 16.49 10.89 18.58
CA GLN A 281 16.73 12.25 19.07
C GLN A 281 16.25 13.29 18.05
N LEU A 282 16.62 13.12 16.78
CA LEU A 282 16.16 14.01 15.70
C LEU A 282 14.63 14.02 15.56
N GLU A 283 13.97 12.86 15.67
CA GLU A 283 12.51 12.78 15.61
C GLU A 283 11.84 13.44 16.85
N ILE A 284 12.46 13.34 18.02
CA ILE A 284 12.01 14.04 19.24
C ILE A 284 12.10 15.57 19.03
N LEU A 285 13.21 16.08 18.49
CA LEU A 285 13.35 17.51 18.21
C LEU A 285 12.34 18.00 17.17
N ARG A 286 12.09 17.21 16.13
CA ARG A 286 11.02 17.47 15.15
C ARG A 286 9.65 17.56 15.82
N THR A 287 9.37 16.62 16.73
CA THR A 287 8.12 16.58 17.51
C THR A 287 7.97 17.83 18.38
N MET A 288 9.04 18.27 19.05
CA MET A 288 9.06 19.50 19.83
C MET A 288 8.75 20.74 18.97
N LYS A 289 9.36 20.84 17.78
CA LYS A 289 9.06 21.91 16.80
C LYS A 289 7.59 21.98 16.41
N ILE A 290 6.94 20.84 16.26
CA ILE A 290 5.51 20.77 15.90
C ILE A 290 4.63 21.15 17.10
N SER A 291 4.92 20.62 18.30
CA SER A 291 4.16 20.90 19.53
C SER A 291 4.17 22.38 19.94
N LYS A 292 5.24 23.11 19.60
CA LYS A 292 5.51 24.49 20.02
C LYS A 292 5.50 24.71 21.54
N ASP A 293 5.73 23.65 22.30
CA ASP A 293 5.84 23.72 23.75
C ASP A 293 7.15 24.42 24.15
N LYS A 294 7.06 25.42 25.04
CA LYS A 294 8.22 26.19 25.48
C LYS A 294 9.09 25.44 26.47
N ASP A 295 8.59 24.38 27.09
CA ASP A 295 9.32 23.59 28.09
C ASP A 295 10.57 22.92 27.50
N CYS A 296 10.60 22.67 26.18
CA CYS A 296 11.78 22.13 25.51
C CYS A 296 12.91 23.14 25.28
N THR A 297 12.69 24.44 25.52
CA THR A 297 13.69 25.50 25.26
C THR A 297 15.04 25.23 25.94
N GLY A 298 15.03 24.75 27.19
CA GLY A 298 16.26 24.44 27.92
C GLY A 298 17.10 23.35 27.24
N LEU A 299 16.44 22.28 26.78
CA LEU A 299 17.10 21.21 26.03
C LEU A 299 17.67 21.72 24.71
N LEU A 300 16.88 22.49 23.95
CA LEU A 300 17.31 23.00 22.64
C LEU A 300 18.53 23.92 22.72
N LYS A 301 18.58 24.79 23.73
CA LYS A 301 19.74 25.66 23.98
C LYS A 301 20.99 24.83 24.27
N LYS A 302 20.86 23.81 25.12
CA LYS A 302 21.95 22.89 25.45
C LYS A 302 22.46 22.16 24.20
N GLU A 303 21.57 21.55 23.42
CA GLU A 303 21.94 20.77 22.24
C GLU A 303 22.57 21.64 21.14
N LEU A 304 22.10 22.88 20.96
CA LEU A 304 22.69 23.82 20.02
C LEU A 304 24.17 24.12 20.35
N SER A 305 24.49 24.29 21.64
CA SER A 305 25.83 24.61 22.10
C SER A 305 26.74 23.37 22.20
N GLU A 306 26.24 22.27 22.74
CA GLU A 306 27.07 21.14 23.20
C GLU A 306 27.07 19.93 22.25
N SER A 307 26.09 19.78 21.36
CA SER A 307 25.99 18.57 20.53
C SER A 307 27.20 18.42 19.59
N THR A 308 27.60 17.19 19.30
CA THR A 308 28.63 16.90 18.29
C THR A 308 28.01 16.63 16.92
N VAL A 309 26.70 16.46 16.83
CA VAL A 309 25.98 16.14 15.60
C VAL A 309 25.42 17.42 15.00
N SER A 310 25.96 17.84 13.87
CA SER A 310 25.53 19.07 13.17
C SER A 310 24.03 19.08 12.87
N GLY A 311 23.45 17.93 12.49
CA GLY A 311 22.00 17.80 12.27
C GLY A 311 21.15 18.13 13.52
N ILE A 312 21.60 17.74 14.72
CA ILE A 312 20.90 18.07 15.97
C ILE A 312 20.95 19.58 16.23
N LYS A 313 22.11 20.23 16.01
CA LYS A 313 22.25 21.69 16.13
C LYS A 313 21.35 22.45 15.18
N VAL A 314 21.26 22.01 13.92
CA VAL A 314 20.37 22.63 12.91
C VAL A 314 18.91 22.57 13.38
N TYR A 315 18.43 21.39 13.76
CA TYR A 315 17.07 21.23 14.27
C TYR A 315 16.83 22.05 15.55
N ALA A 316 17.81 22.11 16.46
CA ALA A 316 17.70 22.90 17.68
C ALA A 316 17.57 24.40 17.40
N ALA A 317 18.40 24.94 16.50
CA ALA A 317 18.36 26.34 16.08
C ALA A 317 17.02 26.71 15.41
N GLU A 318 16.56 25.89 14.46
CA GLU A 318 15.26 26.09 13.81
C GLU A 318 14.10 26.06 14.81
N THR A 319 14.14 25.13 15.75
CA THR A 319 13.09 24.97 16.75
C THR A 319 13.07 26.15 17.72
N LEU A 320 14.24 26.60 18.19
CA LEU A 320 14.37 27.81 19.03
C LEU A 320 13.80 29.05 18.32
N PHE A 321 14.07 29.21 17.03
CA PHE A 321 13.51 30.28 16.22
C PHE A 321 11.98 30.20 16.15
N VAL A 322 11.42 29.02 15.86
CA VAL A 322 9.96 28.80 15.83
C VAL A 322 9.29 29.09 17.17
N LEU A 323 9.97 28.81 18.29
CA LEU A 323 9.50 29.10 19.65
C LEU A 323 9.68 30.57 20.06
N GLY A 324 10.22 31.43 19.18
CA GLY A 324 10.39 32.86 19.44
C GLY A 324 11.67 33.24 20.19
N ASN A 325 12.65 32.35 20.28
CA ASN A 325 13.95 32.63 20.94
C ASN A 325 14.94 33.32 19.97
N ARG A 326 14.48 34.29 19.17
CA ARG A 326 15.32 34.98 18.18
C ARG A 326 16.47 35.75 18.83
N ASP A 327 16.18 36.51 19.89
CA ASP A 327 17.18 37.33 20.58
C ASP A 327 18.34 36.49 21.11
N TYR A 328 18.04 35.28 21.61
CA TYR A 328 19.05 34.33 22.07
C TYR A 328 19.96 33.85 20.93
N LEU A 329 19.39 33.58 19.75
CA LEU A 329 20.16 33.18 18.57
C LEU A 329 21.03 34.32 18.05
N GLU A 330 20.52 35.54 18.04
CA GLU A 330 21.30 36.73 17.63
C GLU A 330 22.45 37.03 18.60
N GLN A 331 22.24 36.85 19.91
CA GLN A 331 23.30 36.96 20.92
C GLN A 331 24.42 35.93 20.69
N LEU A 332 24.07 34.67 20.44
CA LEU A 332 25.05 33.62 20.13
C LEU A 332 25.88 33.92 18.88
N MET A 333 25.31 34.61 17.88
CA MET A 333 26.06 35.02 16.68
C MET A 333 27.07 36.13 16.94
N GLN A 334 26.83 36.97 17.97
CA GLN A 334 27.71 38.08 18.33
C GLN A 334 28.79 37.68 19.34
N ASP A 335 28.67 36.49 19.92
CA ASP A 335 29.65 35.94 20.86
C ASP A 335 30.94 35.54 20.11
N GLU A 336 32.07 36.14 20.50
CA GLU A 336 33.39 35.88 19.92
C GLU A 336 33.87 34.43 20.14
N THR A 337 33.27 33.70 21.08
CA THR A 337 33.60 32.31 21.37
C THR A 337 32.84 31.29 20.51
N SER A 338 31.86 31.74 19.72
CA SER A 338 31.06 30.87 18.84
C SER A 338 31.87 30.35 17.66
N SER A 339 31.76 29.06 17.36
CA SER A 339 32.40 28.46 16.19
C SER A 339 31.78 28.95 14.87
N GLU A 340 32.57 28.98 13.79
CA GLU A 340 32.07 29.35 12.46
C GLU A 340 30.88 28.46 12.03
N GLU A 341 30.95 27.16 12.33
CA GLU A 341 29.86 26.21 12.07
C GLU A 341 28.56 26.63 12.77
N LEU A 342 28.63 26.98 14.06
CA LEU A 342 27.47 27.42 14.84
C LEU A 342 26.85 28.69 14.24
N ILE A 343 27.68 29.67 13.86
CA ILE A 343 27.23 30.91 13.21
C ILE A 343 26.53 30.60 11.88
N HIS A 344 27.07 29.67 11.08
CA HIS A 344 26.44 29.25 9.82
C HIS A 344 25.09 28.57 10.04
N ILE A 345 24.97 27.71 11.05
CA ILE A 345 23.72 27.05 11.42
C ILE A 345 22.66 28.06 11.86
N ILE A 346 23.03 29.02 12.71
CA ILE A 346 22.08 30.04 13.17
C ILE A 346 21.64 30.94 12.00
N LYS A 347 22.57 31.34 11.12
CA LYS A 347 22.23 32.10 9.90
C LYS A 347 21.26 31.33 9.01
N TYR A 348 21.45 30.01 8.88
CA TYR A 348 20.52 29.15 8.14
C TYR A 348 19.13 29.19 8.76
N ALA A 349 19.01 28.92 10.06
CA ALA A 349 17.74 28.92 10.78
C ALA A 349 16.99 30.28 10.72
N LEU A 350 17.72 31.40 10.76
CA LEU A 350 17.15 32.75 10.65
C LEU A 350 16.72 33.13 9.22
N ARG A 351 17.29 32.50 8.19
CA ARG A 351 16.97 32.78 6.78
C ARG A 351 15.74 32.04 6.27
N GLU A 352 15.41 30.89 6.85
CA GLU A 352 14.39 29.95 6.34
C GLU A 352 12.93 30.47 6.35
N LYS A 353 12.68 31.76 6.64
CA LYS A 353 11.35 32.40 6.54
C LYS A 353 11.32 33.82 5.93
N ILE A 354 12.36 34.24 5.21
CA ILE A 354 12.29 35.48 4.37
C ILE A 354 11.65 35.18 3.00
N CYS A 355 11.30 33.92 2.69
CA CYS A 355 10.56 33.54 1.47
C CYS A 355 9.14 33.06 1.75
#